data_AF-A0AAJ7L5S9-F1
#
_entry.id   AF-A0AAJ7L5S9-F1
#
_cell.length_a   1.000
_cell.length_b   1.000
_cell.length_c   1.000
_cell.angle_alpha   90.00
_cell.angle_beta   90.00
_cell.angle_gamma   90.00
#
_symmetry.space_group_name_H-M   'P 1'
#
loop_
_entity.id
_entity.type
_entity.pdbx_description
1 polymer ?
#
loop_
_entity_poly.entity_id
_entity_poly.type
_entity_poly.pdbx_seq_one_letter_code
_entity_poly.pdbx_strand_id
1 'polypeptide(L)'
;MESGSVNIPLGALDALIGDPVDFERAIGRPIGPSGRNVILSCRSGRRALLALDKLKAVGYNDMKIYKGSFMDWQANGGEVFKAK
;
A
#
# COMPACT_ATOMS: atom_id res chain seq x y z
N MET A 1 -11.79 -15.66 -4.88
CA MET A 1 -10.74 -14.88 -5.56
C MET A 1 -10.38 -13.77 -4.61
N GLU A 2 -9.32 -13.95 -3.82
CA GLU A 2 -8.92 -12.92 -2.86
C GLU A 2 -8.28 -11.77 -3.63
N SER A 3 -8.75 -10.54 -3.41
CA SER A 3 -8.20 -9.34 -4.03
C SER A 3 -6.71 -9.19 -3.69
N GLY A 4 -5.85 -9.07 -4.70
CA GLY A 4 -4.40 -8.93 -4.51
C GLY A 4 -3.98 -7.64 -3.79
N SER A 5 -4.87 -6.63 -3.76
CA SER A 5 -4.66 -5.33 -3.11
C SER A 5 -5.53 -5.13 -1.88
N VAL A 6 -5.00 -4.44 -0.87
CA VAL A 6 -5.73 -4.01 0.33
C VAL A 6 -5.82 -2.48 0.34
N ASN A 7 -6.98 -1.93 0.71
CA ASN A 7 -7.18 -0.49 0.79
C ASN A 7 -6.83 0.03 2.19
N ILE A 8 -5.73 0.77 2.30
CA ILE A 8 -5.37 1.54 3.49
C ILE A 8 -5.35 3.04 3.13
N PRO A 9 -6.33 3.83 3.57
CA PRO A 9 -6.32 5.28 3.33
C PRO A 9 -5.13 5.95 4.02
N LEU A 10 -4.43 6.86 3.32
CA LEU A 10 -3.27 7.58 3.86
C LEU A 10 -3.57 8.32 5.17
N GLY A 11 -4.80 8.83 5.33
CA GLY A 11 -5.23 9.55 6.54
C GLY A 11 -5.44 8.64 7.76
N ALA A 12 -5.67 7.33 7.55
CA ALA A 12 -5.78 6.35 8.62
C ALA A 12 -4.43 5.69 8.94
N LEU A 13 -3.42 5.85 8.07
CA LEU A 13 -2.15 5.14 8.17
C LEU A 13 -1.43 5.40 9.50
N ASP A 14 -1.39 6.65 9.97
CA ASP A 14 -0.68 7.01 11.20
C ASP A 14 -1.21 6.29 12.44
N ALA A 15 -2.53 6.06 12.49
CA ALA A 15 -3.17 5.33 13.58
C ALA A 15 -2.89 3.82 13.52
N LEU A 16 -2.54 3.29 12.35
CA LEU A 16 -2.31 1.87 12.14
C LEU A 16 -0.85 1.46 12.35
N ILE A 17 0.10 2.32 11.98
CA ILE A 17 1.53 1.97 11.95
C ILE A 17 2.26 2.15 13.29
N GLY A 18 1.54 2.58 14.33
CA GLY A 18 2.09 2.70 15.69
C GLY A 18 2.28 1.35 16.39
N ASP A 19 1.52 0.33 15.98
CA ASP A 19 1.63 -1.05 16.46
C ASP A 19 1.66 -2.02 15.25
N PRO A 20 2.72 -2.82 15.07
CA PRO A 20 2.79 -3.82 14.00
C PRO A 20 1.61 -4.79 13.96
N VAL A 21 1.03 -5.13 15.11
CA VAL A 21 -0.12 -6.04 15.21
C VAL A 21 -1.37 -5.40 14.61
N ASP A 22 -1.63 -4.12 14.91
CA ASP A 22 -2.76 -3.39 14.35
C ASP A 22 -2.59 -3.17 12.84
N PHE A 23 -1.36 -2.90 12.41
CA PHE A 23 -1.06 -2.75 10.99
C PHE A 23 -1.29 -4.04 10.21
N GLU A 24 -0.77 -5.18 10.69
CA GLU A 24 -1.01 -6.48 10.06
C GLU A 24 -2.49 -6.88 10.09
N ARG A 25 -3.22 -6.54 11.15
CA ARG A 25 -4.67 -6.74 11.22
C ARG A 25 -5.42 -5.91 10.18
N ALA A 26 -5.04 -4.66 9.97
CA ALA A 26 -5.63 -3.82 8.92
C ALA A 26 -5.31 -4.33 7.51
N ILE A 27 -4.15 -4.95 7.32
CA ILE A 27 -3.77 -5.61 6.06
C ILE A 27 -4.51 -6.95 5.89
N GLY A 28 -4.91 -7.60 6.98
CA GLY A 28 -5.58 -8.90 6.99
C GLY A 28 -4.65 -10.08 6.77
N ARG A 29 -3.33 -9.85 6.74
CA ARG A 29 -2.30 -10.89 6.59
C ARG A 29 -0.95 -10.39 7.10
N PRO A 30 -0.07 -11.29 7.57
CA PRO A 30 1.28 -10.92 7.98
C PRO A 30 2.09 -10.45 6.77
N ILE A 31 2.87 -9.38 6.96
CA ILE A 31 3.74 -8.82 5.91
C ILE A 31 5.23 -9.01 6.20
N GLY A 32 5.54 -9.54 7.38
CA GLY A 32 6.89 -9.75 7.86
C GLY A 32 7.55 -8.46 8.34
N PRO A 33 8.71 -8.57 8.99
CA PRO A 33 9.31 -7.49 9.78
C PRO A 33 9.74 -6.27 8.94
N SER A 34 10.09 -6.47 7.67
CA SER A 34 10.57 -5.37 6.80
C SER A 34 9.58 -4.98 5.70
N GLY A 35 8.47 -5.71 5.53
CA GLY A 35 7.50 -5.48 4.46
C GLY A 35 8.00 -5.78 3.04
N ARG A 36 9.01 -6.64 2.88
CA ARG A 36 9.69 -6.91 1.59
C ARG A 36 8.77 -7.27 0.42
N ASN A 37 7.65 -7.94 0.70
CA ASN A 37 6.69 -8.39 -0.30
C ASN A 37 5.47 -7.45 -0.45
N VAL A 38 5.59 -6.20 0.06
CA VAL A 38 4.54 -5.19 -0.02
C VAL A 38 4.91 -4.15 -1.09
N ILE A 39 3.95 -3.89 -1.97
CA ILE A 39 4.03 -2.83 -2.98
C ILE A 39 2.96 -1.79 -2.68
N LEU A 40 3.38 -0.54 -2.50
CA LEU A 40 2.48 0.59 -2.29
C LEU A 40 2.06 1.19 -3.63
N SER A 41 0.78 1.48 -3.77
CA SER A 41 0.21 2.19 -4.92
C SER A 41 -0.92 3.12 -4.47
N CYS A 42 -1.28 4.09 -5.31
CA CYS A 42 -2.46 4.92 -5.10
C CYS A 42 -3.12 5.26 -6.45
N ARG A 43 -3.67 6.47 -6.61
CA ARG A 43 -4.16 6.96 -7.91
C ARG A 43 -3.00 7.39 -8.83
N SER A 44 -2.11 8.26 -8.35
CA SER A 44 -1.12 8.99 -9.16
C SER A 44 0.30 9.02 -8.54
N GLY A 45 0.62 8.09 -7.65
CA GLY A 45 1.94 7.98 -6.99
C GLY A 45 2.14 8.79 -5.71
N ARG A 46 1.66 10.04 -5.65
CA ARG A 46 2.01 10.97 -4.55
C ARG A 46 1.70 10.44 -3.14
N ARG A 47 0.52 9.83 -2.94
CA ARG A 47 0.13 9.29 -1.63
C ARG A 47 0.91 8.04 -1.24
N ALA A 48 1.26 7.21 -2.22
CA ALA A 48 2.07 6.02 -1.99
C ALA A 48 3.49 6.39 -1.56
N LEU A 49 4.05 7.50 -2.08
CA LEU A 49 5.35 8.01 -1.63
C LEU A 49 5.31 8.48 -0.18
N LEU A 50 4.30 9.29 0.18
CA LEU A 50 4.10 9.74 1.56
C LEU A 50 3.88 8.56 2.53
N ALA A 51 3.15 7.53 2.10
CA ALA A 51 2.98 6.30 2.87
C ALA A 51 4.32 5.58 3.08
N LEU A 52 5.15 5.46 2.04
CA LEU A 52 6.47 4.83 2.13
C LEU A 52 7.36 5.54 3.14
N ASP A 53 7.38 6.88 3.13
CA ASP A 53 8.20 7.67 4.06
C ASP A 53 7.77 7.44 5.52
N LYS A 54 6.46 7.40 5.78
CA LYS A 54 5.89 7.08 7.10
C LYS A 54 6.24 5.66 7.54
N LEU A 55 6.12 4.69 6.63
CA LEU A 55 6.40 3.27 6.91
C LEU A 55 7.88 3.02 7.19
N LYS A 56 8.78 3.70 6.48
CA LYS A 56 10.22 3.68 6.76
C LYS A 56 10.55 4.24 8.13
N ALA A 57 9.88 5.32 8.54
CA ALA A 57 10.09 5.95 9.85
C ALA A 57 9.79 4.99 11.03
N VAL A 58 8.93 3.98 10.83
CA VAL A 58 8.61 2.96 11.82
C VAL A 58 9.29 1.60 11.59
N GLY A 59 10.23 1.52 10.64
CA GLY A 59 11.09 0.34 10.44
C GLY A 59 10.79 -0.54 9.22
N TYR A 60 9.75 -0.25 8.44
CA TYR A 60 9.46 -1.00 7.20
C TYR A 60 10.33 -0.53 6.03
N ASN A 61 11.56 -1.03 5.97
CA ASN A 61 12.59 -0.55 5.05
C ASN A 61 12.63 -1.23 3.68
N ASP A 62 12.02 -2.41 3.52
CA ASP A 62 12.11 -3.21 2.29
C ASP A 62 10.88 -3.06 1.36
N MET A 63 9.89 -2.24 1.75
CA MET A 63 8.70 -2.00 0.94
C MET A 63 9.04 -1.28 -0.37
N LYS A 64 8.33 -1.66 -1.44
CA LYS A 64 8.49 -1.04 -2.76
C LYS A 64 7.30 -0.16 -3.09
N ILE A 65 7.49 0.77 -4.02
CA ILE A 65 6.43 1.65 -4.52
C ILE A 65 6.26 1.47 -6.02
N TYR A 66 5.01 1.30 -6.45
CA TYR A 66 4.63 1.47 -7.84
C TYR A 66 4.31 2.94 -8.10
N LYS A 67 5.33 3.71 -8.50
CA LYS A 67 5.26 5.18 -8.64
C LYS A 67 4.17 5.63 -9.61
N GLY A 68 4.02 4.96 -10.75
CA GLY A 68 2.99 5.26 -11.74
C GLY A 68 1.56 5.01 -11.23
N SER A 69 1.41 4.06 -10.28
CA SER A 69 0.15 3.80 -9.58
C SER A 69 -0.99 3.46 -10.55
N PHE A 70 -2.25 3.60 -10.11
CA PHE A 70 -3.40 3.20 -10.91
C PHE A 70 -3.50 3.91 -12.27
N MET A 71 -3.08 5.18 -12.38
CA MET A 71 -3.05 5.88 -13.66
C MET A 71 -2.09 5.23 -14.68
N ASP A 72 -0.91 4.81 -14.25
CA ASP A 72 0.04 4.10 -15.12
C ASP A 72 -0.45 2.70 -15.47
N TRP A 73 -1.08 2.00 -14.52
CA TRP A 73 -1.77 0.73 -14.80
C TRP A 73 -2.79 0.88 -15.92
N GLN A 74 -3.65 1.90 -15.84
CA GLN A 74 -4.64 2.19 -16.87
C GLN A 74 -3.99 2.59 -18.21
N ALA A 75 -2.95 3.42 -18.18
CA ALA A 75 -2.25 3.86 -19.39
C ALA A 75 -1.58 2.70 -20.14
N ASN A 76 -1.17 1.64 -19.43
CA ASN A 76 -0.55 0.45 -19.99
C ASN A 76 -1.54 -0.70 -20.24
N GLY A 77 -2.85 -0.41 -20.32
CA GLY A 77 -3.86 -1.41 -20.70
C GLY A 77 -4.21 -2.40 -19.59
N GLY A 78 -3.90 -2.09 -18.33
CA GLY A 78 -4.29 -2.88 -17.19
C GLY A 78 -5.81 -2.98 -17.02
N GLU A 79 -6.29 -4.15 -16.60
CA GLU A 79 -7.72 -4.42 -16.44
C GLU A 79 -8.35 -3.52 -15.38
N VAL A 80 -9.51 -2.92 -15.71
CA VAL A 80 -10.29 -2.08 -14.79
C VAL A 80 -11.75 -2.45 -14.85
N PHE A 81 -12.24 -2.94 -13.71
CA PHE A 81 -13.66 -3.18 -13.51
C PHE A 81 -14.31 -1.90 -12.98
N LYS A 82 -15.29 -1.38 -13.71
CA LYS A 82 -16.15 -0.31 -13.22
C LYS A 82 -17.31 -0.97 -12.49
N ALA A 83 -17.52 -0.60 -11.22
CA ALA A 83 -18.78 -0.89 -10.56
C ALA A 83 -19.90 -0.18 -11.34
N LYS A 84 -21.00 -0.89 -11.55
CA LYS A 84 -22.23 -0.34 -12.13
C LYS A 84 -22.89 0.64 -11.16
#